data_AF-A0A6G3XLN5-F1
#
_entry.id   AF-A0A6G3XLN5-F1
#
_cell.length_a   1.000
_cell.length_b   1.000
_cell.length_c   1.000
_cell.angle_alpha   90.00
_cell.angle_beta   90.00
_cell.angle_gamma   90.00
#
_symmetry.space_group_name_H-M   'P 1'
#
loop_
_entity.id
_entity.type
_entity.pdbx_description
1 polymer ?
#
loop_
_entity_poly.entity_id
_entity_poly.type
_entity_poly.pdbx_seq_one_letter_code
_entity_poly.pdbx_strand_id
1 'polypeptide(L)' 'NQGGRRKGAAAVYLETWHADIEEFLELRDNTGEDQRRTHNLNLAHWIPDEFMRRVDADTEWSLFSPADVPELV' A
#
# COMPACT_ATOMS: atom_id res chain seq x y z
N ASN A 1 -6.61 5.96 21.21
CA ASN A 1 -6.03 7.22 21.77
C ASN A 1 -6.21 7.21 23.29
N GLN A 2 -5.24 6.65 24.02
CA GLN A 2 -5.25 6.45 25.48
C GLN A 2 -5.29 7.79 26.25
N GLY A 3 -6.45 8.44 26.31
CA GLY A 3 -6.65 9.71 27.03
C GLY A 3 -5.72 10.84 26.59
N GLY A 4 -5.35 10.91 25.31
CA GLY A 4 -4.44 11.94 24.77
C GLY A 4 -2.94 11.74 25.05
N ARG A 5 -2.54 10.69 25.79
CA ARG A 5 -1.12 10.43 26.14
C ARG A 5 -0.28 9.78 25.04
N ARG A 6 -0.93 9.11 24.07
CA ARG A 6 -0.27 8.52 22.89
C ARG A 6 -1.15 8.73 21.67
N LYS A 7 -0.54 9.16 20.56
CA LYS A 7 -1.17 9.09 19.23
C LYS A 7 -1.55 7.62 18.99
N GLY A 8 -2.76 7.38 18.48
CA GLY A 8 -3.14 6.04 18.04
C GLY A 8 -2.16 5.60 16.95
N ALA A 9 -1.73 4.35 17.00
CA ALA A 9 -0.91 3.76 15.95
C ALA A 9 -1.77 2.74 15.21
N ALA A 10 -1.84 2.90 13.90
CA ALA A 10 -2.44 1.94 12.99
C ALA A 10 -1.47 1.71 11.83
N ALA A 11 -1.52 0.51 11.27
CA ALA A 11 -0.80 0.15 10.07
C ALA A 11 -1.79 -0.37 9.04
N VAL A 12 -1.64 0.08 7.79
CA VAL A 12 -2.40 -0.42 6.66
C VAL A 12 -1.43 -1.16 5.76
N TYR A 13 -1.82 -2.37 5.36
CA TYR A 13 -1.05 -3.22 4.47
C TYR A 13 -1.78 -3.33 3.14
N LEU A 14 -1.03 -3.26 2.03
CA LEU A 14 -1.54 -3.48 0.69
C LEU A 14 -0.60 -4.42 -0.08
N GLU A 15 -1.16 -5.42 -0.76
CA GLU A 15 -0.39 -6.29 -1.64
C GLU A 15 0.01 -5.57 -2.93
N THR A 16 1.19 -5.89 -3.45
CA THR A 16 1.82 -5.16 -4.56
C THR A 16 1.10 -5.34 -5.91
N TRP A 17 0.19 -6.31 -6.06
CA TRP A 17 -0.61 -6.51 -7.27
C TRP A 17 -1.85 -5.63 -7.33
N HIS A 18 -2.21 -4.94 -6.24
CA HIS A 18 -3.44 -4.16 -6.18
C HIS A 18 -3.42 -2.98 -7.16
N ALA A 19 -4.51 -2.73 -7.88
CA ALA A 19 -4.61 -1.65 -8.87
C ALA A 19 -4.24 -0.26 -8.31
N ASP A 20 -4.63 0.03 -7.08
CA ASP A 20 -4.36 1.31 -6.42
C ASP A 20 -2.96 1.41 -5.75
N ILE A 21 -2.01 0.52 -6.09
CA ILE A 21 -0.69 0.48 -5.42
C ILE A 21 0.10 1.79 -5.56
N GLU A 22 0.01 2.46 -6.72
CA GLU A 22 0.68 3.74 -6.96
C GLU A 22 0.06 4.86 -6.11
N GLU A 23 -1.26 4.98 -6.08
CA GLU A 23 -1.95 5.96 -5.24
C GLU A 23 -1.66 5.71 -3.74
N PHE A 24 -1.62 4.43 -3.33
CA PHE A 24 -1.27 4.06 -1.96
C PHE A 24 0.16 4.48 -1.58
N LEU A 25 1.12 4.39 -2.50
CA LEU A 25 2.49 4.87 -2.30
C LEU A 25 2.54 6.39 -2.13
N GLU A 26 1.77 7.12 -2.93
CA GLU A 26 1.70 8.59 -2.88
C GLU A 26 1.18 9.11 -1.55
N LEU A 27 0.36 8.34 -0.81
CA LEU A 27 -0.17 8.75 0.51
C LEU A 27 0.92 9.08 1.54
N ARG A 28 2.16 8.63 1.31
CA ARG A 28 3.34 8.89 2.16
C ARG A 28 4.06 10.19 1.81
N ASP A 29 3.81 10.80 0.65
CA ASP A 29 4.54 11.98 0.21
C ASP A 29 4.33 13.18 1.13
N ASN A 30 5.38 14.01 1.28
CA ASN A 30 5.33 15.17 2.18
C ASN A 30 4.73 16.43 1.53
N THR A 31 4.49 16.41 0.23
CA THR A 31 3.96 17.53 -0.57
C THR A 31 2.76 17.07 -1.37
N GLY A 32 1.76 17.93 -1.59
CA GLY A 32 0.55 17.59 -2.35
C GLY A 32 -0.72 18.05 -1.63
N GLU A 33 -1.86 17.47 -2.00
CA GLU A 33 -3.16 17.78 -1.37
C GLU A 33 -3.29 17.07 -0.02
N ASP A 34 -3.48 17.82 1.08
CA ASP A 34 -3.56 17.30 2.46
C ASP A 34 -4.60 16.18 2.65
N GLN A 35 -5.70 16.20 1.88
CA GLN A 35 -6.74 15.16 1.96
C GLN A 35 -6.26 13.79 1.48
N ARG A 36 -5.19 13.74 0.68
CA ARG A 36 -4.58 12.53 0.15
C ARG A 36 -3.33 12.11 0.94
N ARG A 37 -3.28 12.44 2.23
CA ARG A 37 -2.11 12.21 3.09
C ARG A 37 -2.50 11.51 4.37
N THR A 38 -1.69 10.53 4.76
CA THR A 38 -1.97 9.69 5.93
C THR A 38 -0.92 9.84 7.03
N HIS A 39 -0.67 11.09 7.45
CA HIS A 39 0.40 11.44 8.42
C HIS A 39 0.36 10.71 9.77
N ASN A 40 -0.75 10.05 10.12
CA ASN A 40 -0.91 9.31 11.37
C ASN A 40 -1.06 7.78 11.15
N LEU A 41 -0.89 7.29 9.92
CA LEU A 41 -0.89 5.86 9.59
C LEU A 41 0.51 5.41 9.17
N ASN A 42 0.88 4.20 9.55
CA ASN A 42 2.00 3.52 8.92
C ASN A 42 1.48 2.77 7.70
N LEU A 43 2.11 2.94 6.55
CA LEU A 43 1.79 2.20 5.34
C LEU A 43 2.86 1.14 5.12
N ALA A 44 2.46 -0.06 4.74
CA ALA A 44 3.35 -1.17 4.46
C ALA A 44 2.84 -2.00 3.28
N HIS A 45 3.77 -2.68 2.60
CA HIS A 45 3.44 -3.60 1.52
C HIS A 45 3.61 -5.04 1.97
N TRP A 46 2.68 -5.88 1.56
CA TRP A 46 2.84 -7.32 1.61
C TRP A 46 3.35 -7.78 0.24
N ILE A 47 4.65 -8.04 0.14
CA ILE A 47 5.32 -8.28 -1.14
C ILE A 47 5.31 -9.79 -1.43
N PRO A 48 4.67 -10.24 -2.53
CA PRO A 48 4.72 -11.64 -2.92
C PRO A 48 6.07 -12.00 -3.56
N ASP A 49 6.53 -13.23 -3.39
CA ASP A 49 7.77 -13.72 -4.01
C ASP A 49 7.76 -13.56 -5.54
N GLU A 50 6.59 -13.70 -6.16
CA GLU A 50 6.42 -13.52 -7.61
C GLU A 50 6.74 -12.10 -8.06
N PHE A 51 6.43 -11.08 -7.26
CA PHE A 51 6.84 -9.71 -7.56
C PHE A 51 8.36 -9.60 -7.61
N MET A 52 9.05 -10.17 -6.61
CA MET A 52 10.52 -10.14 -6.56
C MET A 52 11.15 -10.93 -7.73
N ARG A 53 10.54 -12.06 -8.13
CA ARG A 53 10.98 -12.81 -9.32
C ARG A 53 10.86 -11.98 -10.60
N ARG A 54 9.76 -11.24 -10.78
CA ARG A 54 9.55 -10.41 -11.99
C ARG A 54 10.41 -9.16 -12.03
N VAL A 55 10.71 -8.58 -10.87
CA VAL A 55 11.70 -7.50 -10.73
C VAL A 55 13.09 -7.98 -11.14
N ASP A 56 13.53 -9.15 -10.65
CA ASP A 56 14.84 -9.73 -11.01
C ASP A 56 14.95 -10.03 -12.51
N ALA A 57 13.84 -10.43 -13.13
CA ALA A 57 13.76 -10.73 -14.55
C ALA A 57 13.53 -9.50 -15.46
N ASP A 58 13.36 -8.29 -14.91
CA ASP A 58 12.96 -7.06 -15.64
C ASP A 58 11.71 -7.28 -16.54
N THR A 59 10.69 -7.91 -15.95
CA THR A 59 9.45 -8.28 -16.66
C THR A 59 8.25 -7.49 -16.16
N GLU A 60 7.19 -7.43 -16.99
CA GLU A 60 5.97 -6.69 -16.65
C GLU A 60 5.28 -7.25 -15.40
N TRP A 61 4.90 -6.33 -14.52
CA TRP A 61 4.04 -6.61 -13.38
C TRP A 61 2.58 -6.31 -13.74
N SER A 62 1.66 -7.16 -13.27
CA SER A 62 0.24 -7.03 -13.56
C SER A 62 -0.50 -6.49 -12.35
N LEU A 63 -1.34 -5.48 -12.58
CA LEU A 63 -2.20 -4.91 -11.56
C LEU A 63 -3.64 -5.39 -11.74
N PHE A 64 -4.33 -5.64 -10.64
CA PHE A 64 -5.69 -6.17 -10.64
C PHE A 64 -6.62 -5.42 -9.70
N SER A 65 -7.88 -5.27 -10.10
CA SER A 65 -8.96 -4.90 -9.19
C SER A 65 -9.31 -6.11 -8.32
N PRO A 66 -9.34 -6.01 -6.99
CA PRO A 66 -9.71 -7.14 -6.12
C PRO A 66 -11.10 -7.72 -6.41
N ALA A 67 -12.00 -6.93 -7.01
CA ALA A 67 -13.33 -7.40 -7.41
C ALA A 67 -13.27 -8.45 -8.53
N ASP A 68 -12.24 -8.39 -9.39
CA ASP A 68 -12.06 -9.32 -10.52
C ASP A 68 -11.27 -10.58 -10.11
N VAL A 69 -10.52 -10.51 -9.00
CA VAL A 69 -9.63 -11.57 -8.51
C VAL A 69 -9.80 -11.81 -6.99
N PRO A 70 -11.00 -12.19 -6.53
CA PRO A 70 -11.30 -12.31 -5.09
C PRO A 70 -10.46 -13.39 -4.37
N GLU A 71 -9.86 -14.31 -5.11
CA GLU A 71 -9.01 -15.41 -4.61
C GLU A 71 -7.57 -14.97 -4.28
N LEU A 72 -7.17 -13.74 -4.64
CA LEU A 72 -5.84 -13.20 -4.34
C LEU A 72 -5.76 -12.52 -2.95
N VAL A 73 -6.81 -12.61 -2.13
CA VAL A 73 -6.95 -11.97 -0.80
C VAL A 73 -6.88 -12.99 0.33
#